data_AF-A0A4R4NWZ4-F1
#
_entry.id   AF-A0A4R4NWZ4-F1
#
_cell.length_a   1.000
_cell.length_b   1.000
_cell.length_c   1.000
_cell.angle_alpha   90.00
_cell.angle_beta   90.00
_cell.angle_gamma   90.00
#
_symmetry.space_group_name_H-M   'P 1'
#
loop_
_entity.id
_entity.type
_entity.pdbx_description
1 polymer ?
#
loop_
_entity_poly.entity_id
_entity_poly.type
_entity_poly.pdbx_seq_one_letter_code
_entity_poly.pdbx_strand_id
1 'polypeptide(L)'
;MSDQEATRYPVLSRRRAIGAAGAGVMLGGALTPSAAASPTTSPTTSPPTGLTARQRAVVLRVARAGANVPVRFPSFGEPGTAEARATAARLDAALARLDAARLAPIAAAADALSEGGTAQRGRAKLLAALGRLADDPEHADGVRMLAALAIATVSRHFDPNGDYPASLWIGGLRHLGRRGRPAHPIPHLEARR
;
A
#
# COMPACT_ATOMS: atom_id res chain seq x y z
N MET A 1 65.08 -1.90 -26.76
CA MET A 1 63.71 -1.38 -26.98
C MET A 1 62.90 -1.85 -25.78
N SER A 2 63.17 -1.42 -24.55
CA SER A 2 63.25 -0.07 -23.95
C SER A 2 61.89 0.63 -23.83
N ASP A 3 61.60 1.00 -22.57
CA ASP A 3 60.57 1.90 -22.01
C ASP A 3 59.14 1.32 -21.85
N GLN A 4 58.57 1.01 -20.68
CA GLN A 4 58.58 1.57 -19.30
C GLN A 4 57.90 2.94 -19.15
N GLU A 5 56.69 2.97 -18.56
CA GLU A 5 56.09 4.00 -17.67
C GLU A 5 54.58 3.68 -17.50
N ALA A 6 53.94 3.39 -16.35
CA ALA A 6 54.02 3.85 -14.96
C ALA A 6 53.51 5.28 -14.72
N THR A 7 52.18 5.48 -14.58
CA THR A 7 51.61 6.63 -13.82
C THR A 7 50.15 6.32 -13.43
N ARG A 8 49.84 5.90 -12.20
CA ARG A 8 49.52 6.70 -10.98
C ARG A 8 48.36 7.70 -11.15
N TYR A 9 47.31 7.46 -10.37
CA TYR A 9 46.17 8.33 -10.06
C TYR A 9 46.57 9.75 -9.63
N PRO A 10 45.62 10.70 -9.72
CA PRO A 10 45.30 11.45 -8.52
C PRO A 10 43.80 11.51 -8.19
N VAL A 11 43.53 11.24 -6.91
CA VAL A 11 42.35 11.68 -6.17
C VAL A 11 42.43 13.19 -6.01
N LEU A 12 41.38 13.94 -6.37
CA LEU A 12 41.26 15.35 -5.99
C LEU A 12 39.90 15.65 -5.35
N SER A 13 39.96 15.71 -4.03
CA SER A 13 39.09 16.50 -3.15
C SER A 13 38.78 17.89 -3.72
N ARG A 14 37.52 18.29 -3.68
CA ARG A 14 37.14 19.72 -3.58
C ARG A 14 36.25 19.94 -2.36
N ARG A 15 36.90 20.36 -1.27
CA ARG A 15 36.30 21.22 -0.24
C ARG A 15 36.82 22.64 -0.46
N ARG A 16 35.91 23.62 -0.45
CA ARG A 16 35.98 25.01 0.06
C ARG A 16 34.59 25.60 -0.19
N ALA A 17 33.74 25.93 0.77
CA ALA A 17 33.86 26.75 1.98
C ALA A 17 33.84 28.28 1.71
N ILE A 18 33.00 28.94 2.51
CA ILE A 18 33.01 30.34 2.97
C ILE A 18 32.12 31.33 2.22
N GLY A 19 31.20 31.93 2.98
CA GLY A 19 30.43 33.12 2.66
C GLY A 19 29.48 33.48 3.80
N ALA A 20 30.05 34.00 4.90
CA ALA A 20 29.31 34.56 6.04
C ALA A 20 28.97 36.04 5.80
N ALA A 21 27.74 36.44 6.13
CA ALA A 21 27.29 37.81 6.40
C ALA A 21 25.86 37.70 6.95
N GLY A 22 25.38 38.39 7.99
CA GLY A 22 25.93 39.40 8.88
C GLY A 22 24.87 39.64 9.97
N ALA A 23 25.32 40.05 11.14
CA ALA A 23 24.48 40.33 12.30
C ALA A 23 23.66 41.62 12.11
N GLY A 24 22.45 41.65 12.69
CA GLY A 24 21.64 42.85 12.84
C GLY A 24 20.69 42.69 14.02
N VAL A 25 21.07 43.22 15.18
CA VAL A 25 20.21 43.43 16.35
C VAL A 25 19.45 44.73 16.15
N MET A 26 18.13 44.73 16.42
CA MET A 26 17.43 45.93 16.89
C MET A 26 16.31 45.54 17.86
N LEU A 27 16.35 46.19 19.02
CA LEU A 27 15.35 46.24 20.08
C LEU A 27 14.08 46.96 19.61
N GLY A 28 12.94 46.62 20.22
CA GLY A 28 11.96 47.63 20.63
C GLY A 28 10.49 47.29 20.38
N GLY A 29 9.67 47.55 21.39
CA GLY A 29 8.28 47.96 21.18
C GLY A 29 7.22 47.00 21.70
N ALA A 30 6.49 47.45 22.72
CA ALA A 30 5.49 46.74 23.48
C ALA A 30 4.08 46.70 22.83
N LEU A 31 3.21 45.90 23.46
CA LEU A 31 1.76 46.06 23.68
C LEU A 31 0.79 45.05 22.99
N THR A 32 -0.07 44.51 23.85
CA THR A 32 -1.38 43.83 23.63
C THR A 32 -1.42 42.32 23.28
N PRO A 33 -1.88 41.45 24.20
CA PRO A 33 -2.51 40.20 23.81
C PRO A 33 -3.99 40.48 23.46
N SER A 34 -4.30 40.57 22.17
CA SER A 34 -5.68 40.55 21.69
C SER A 34 -6.19 39.11 21.69
N ALA A 35 -7.30 38.90 22.38
CA ALA A 35 -8.01 37.64 22.45
C ALA A 35 -8.54 37.24 21.07
N ALA A 36 -8.20 36.05 20.60
CA ALA A 36 -8.96 35.33 19.59
C ALA A 36 -9.37 34.00 20.20
N ALA A 37 -10.66 33.92 20.55
CA ALA A 37 -11.31 32.72 21.00
C ALA A 37 -11.16 31.63 19.93
N SER A 38 -10.48 30.54 20.28
CA SER A 38 -10.52 29.32 19.49
C SER A 38 -11.95 28.78 19.51
N PRO A 39 -12.62 28.58 18.36
CA PRO A 39 -13.84 27.80 18.36
C PRO A 39 -13.46 26.34 18.66
N THR A 40 -13.80 25.89 19.87
CA THR A 40 -13.95 24.46 20.19
C THR A 40 -15.06 23.92 19.28
N THR A 41 -14.67 23.46 18.10
CA THR A 41 -15.49 22.56 17.31
C THR A 41 -15.10 21.16 17.74
N SER A 42 -15.89 20.60 18.65
CA SER A 42 -15.90 19.17 18.89
C SER A 42 -16.16 18.49 17.53
N PRO A 43 -15.29 17.60 17.04
CA PRO A 43 -15.64 16.82 15.86
C PRO A 43 -16.72 15.83 16.28
N THR A 44 -17.98 16.20 16.04
CA THR A 44 -19.07 15.23 15.91
C THR A 44 -18.73 14.34 14.72
N THR A 45 -17.97 13.30 15.00
CA THR A 45 -17.52 12.34 14.01
C THR A 45 -18.72 11.48 13.68
N SER A 46 -19.49 11.92 12.68
CA SER A 46 -20.34 11.00 11.92
C SER A 46 -19.42 9.88 11.43
N PRO A 47 -19.78 8.59 11.61
CA PRO A 47 -18.96 7.52 11.07
C PRO A 47 -18.80 7.77 9.56
N PRO A 48 -17.58 7.73 9.01
CA PRO A 48 -17.39 7.98 7.60
C PRO A 48 -18.21 6.95 6.82
N THR A 49 -19.06 7.43 5.91
CA THR A 49 -19.83 6.62 4.96
C THR A 49 -18.85 6.06 3.92
N GLY A 50 -18.00 5.11 4.33
CA GLY A 50 -16.98 4.49 3.48
C GLY A 50 -15.61 4.35 4.14
N LEU A 51 -14.69 3.74 3.39
CA LEU A 51 -13.32 3.51 3.85
C LEU A 51 -12.53 4.81 3.98
N THR A 52 -11.75 4.94 5.06
CA THR A 52 -10.82 6.05 5.26
C THR A 52 -9.70 6.05 4.21
N ALA A 53 -9.02 7.19 4.02
CA ALA A 53 -7.89 7.26 3.07
C ALA A 53 -6.79 6.22 3.37
N ARG A 54 -6.53 5.95 4.65
CA ARG A 54 -5.57 4.93 5.10
C ARG A 54 -6.02 3.52 4.70
N GLN A 55 -7.28 3.17 4.97
CA GLN A 55 -7.86 1.87 4.63
C GLN A 55 -7.86 1.66 3.11
N ARG A 56 -8.25 2.68 2.34
CA ARG A 56 -8.21 2.65 0.87
C ARG A 56 -6.80 2.39 0.33
N ALA A 57 -5.78 3.02 0.93
CA ALA A 57 -4.39 2.77 0.56
C ALA A 57 -3.96 1.32 0.83
N VAL A 58 -4.45 0.69 1.91
CA VAL A 58 -4.22 -0.74 2.16
C VAL A 58 -4.87 -1.58 1.08
N VAL A 59 -6.15 -1.36 0.77
CA VAL A 59 -6.86 -2.12 -0.26
C VAL A 59 -6.13 -2.03 -1.60
N LEU A 60 -5.69 -0.84 -2.02
CA LEU A 60 -4.92 -0.67 -3.26
C LEU A 60 -3.58 -1.40 -3.23
N ARG A 61 -2.88 -1.41 -2.10
CA ARG A 61 -1.62 -2.16 -1.96
C ARG A 61 -1.87 -3.67 -2.03
N VAL A 62 -2.93 -4.15 -1.41
CA VAL A 62 -3.35 -5.55 -1.47
C VAL A 62 -3.74 -5.93 -2.90
N ALA A 63 -4.48 -5.09 -3.61
CA ALA A 63 -4.84 -5.27 -5.02
C ALA A 63 -3.60 -5.36 -5.93
N ARG A 64 -2.66 -4.43 -5.79
CA ARG A 64 -1.37 -4.47 -6.53
C ARG A 64 -0.55 -5.70 -6.19
N ALA A 65 -0.53 -6.09 -4.91
CA ALA A 65 0.19 -7.26 -4.45
C ALA A 65 -0.40 -8.56 -5.02
N GLY A 66 -1.73 -8.69 -5.01
CA GLY A 66 -2.48 -9.85 -5.49
C GLY A 66 -2.59 -9.97 -7.00
N ALA A 67 -2.41 -8.87 -7.73
CA ALA A 67 -2.42 -8.86 -9.20
C ALA A 67 -1.41 -9.83 -9.85
N ASN A 68 -0.34 -10.21 -9.14
CA ASN A 68 0.74 -11.04 -9.67
C ASN A 68 1.04 -12.29 -8.82
N VAL A 69 0.31 -12.54 -7.73
CA VAL A 69 0.65 -13.57 -6.74
C VAL A 69 -0.63 -14.17 -6.14
N PRO A 70 -0.73 -15.50 -5.94
CA PRO A 70 0.24 -16.54 -6.27
C PRO A 70 0.23 -16.92 -7.77
N VAL A 71 -0.85 -16.60 -8.49
CA VAL A 71 -0.97 -16.78 -9.94
C VAL A 71 -1.16 -15.41 -10.57
N ARG A 72 -0.60 -15.22 -11.77
CA ARG A 72 -0.78 -13.96 -12.52
C ARG A 72 -2.24 -13.78 -12.85
N PHE A 73 -2.78 -12.62 -12.50
CA PHE A 73 -4.17 -12.29 -12.78
C PHE A 73 -4.37 -12.19 -14.30
N PRO A 74 -5.36 -12.88 -14.90
CA PRO A 74 -5.59 -12.81 -16.34
C PRO A 74 -5.85 -11.36 -16.81
N SER A 75 -5.54 -11.07 -18.07
CA SER A 75 -5.80 -9.73 -18.63
C SER A 75 -7.30 -9.46 -18.74
N PHE A 76 -8.12 -10.50 -19.02
CA PHE A 76 -9.54 -10.38 -19.34
C PHE A 76 -9.83 -9.40 -20.50
N GLY A 77 -8.86 -9.23 -21.41
CA GLY A 77 -8.97 -8.24 -22.50
C GLY A 77 -8.91 -6.78 -22.04
N GLU A 78 -8.60 -6.52 -20.76
CA GLU A 78 -8.48 -5.17 -20.25
C GLU A 78 -7.10 -4.56 -20.57
N PRO A 79 -7.04 -3.23 -20.83
CA PRO A 79 -5.78 -2.56 -21.11
C PRO A 79 -4.86 -2.49 -19.89
N GLY A 80 -3.56 -2.63 -20.12
CA GLY A 80 -2.52 -2.52 -19.10
C GLY A 80 -2.29 -3.79 -18.27
N THR A 81 -1.25 -3.75 -17.42
CA THR A 81 -0.96 -4.85 -16.50
C THR A 81 -2.00 -4.92 -15.38
N ALA A 82 -2.21 -6.09 -14.78
CA ALA A 82 -3.10 -6.23 -13.63
C ALA A 82 -2.74 -5.28 -12.47
N GLU A 83 -1.44 -5.05 -12.26
CA GLU A 83 -0.96 -4.11 -11.24
C GLU A 83 -1.30 -2.65 -11.58
N ALA A 84 -1.15 -2.23 -12.85
CA ALA A 84 -1.49 -0.89 -13.31
C ALA A 84 -3.00 -0.60 -13.21
N ARG A 85 -3.84 -1.64 -13.26
CA ARG A 85 -5.30 -1.52 -13.11
C ARG A 85 -5.73 -1.22 -11.67
N ALA A 86 -4.92 -1.52 -10.66
CA ALA A 86 -5.23 -1.24 -9.25
C ALA A 86 -5.08 0.27 -8.92
N THR A 87 -6.04 1.07 -9.41
CA THR A 87 -6.13 2.52 -9.26
C THR A 87 -7.24 2.92 -8.31
N ALA A 88 -7.16 4.15 -7.78
CA ALA A 88 -8.20 4.71 -6.92
C ALA A 88 -9.57 4.74 -7.61
N ALA A 89 -9.63 5.15 -8.87
CA ALA A 89 -10.88 5.19 -9.63
C ALA A 89 -11.56 3.82 -9.77
N ARG A 90 -10.78 2.74 -9.93
CA ARG A 90 -11.35 1.38 -9.99
C ARG A 90 -11.76 0.88 -8.61
N LEU A 91 -11.07 1.29 -7.55
CA LEU A 91 -11.52 1.04 -6.19
C LEU A 91 -12.86 1.73 -5.92
N ASP A 92 -13.04 2.98 -6.35
CA ASP A 92 -14.32 3.68 -6.23
C ASP A 92 -15.45 2.96 -6.98
N ALA A 93 -15.18 2.51 -8.20
CA ALA A 93 -16.15 1.74 -8.97
C ALA A 93 -16.47 0.37 -8.34
N ALA A 94 -15.52 -0.25 -7.62
CA ALA A 94 -15.76 -1.48 -6.88
C ALA A 94 -16.56 -1.21 -5.60
N LEU A 95 -16.24 -0.14 -4.86
CA LEU A 95 -16.96 0.27 -3.65
C LEU A 95 -18.41 0.66 -3.95
N ALA A 96 -18.69 1.29 -5.10
CA ALA A 96 -20.05 1.62 -5.51
C ALA A 96 -20.95 0.38 -5.73
N ARG A 97 -20.37 -0.80 -5.92
CA ARG A 97 -21.08 -2.08 -6.08
C ARG A 97 -21.04 -2.94 -4.81
N LEU A 98 -20.30 -2.52 -3.78
CA LEU A 98 -20.10 -3.29 -2.57
C LEU A 98 -21.29 -3.10 -1.63
N ASP A 99 -21.78 -4.20 -1.06
CA ASP A 99 -22.83 -4.15 -0.04
C ASP A 99 -22.35 -3.43 1.21
N ALA A 100 -23.18 -2.53 1.73
CA ALA A 100 -22.84 -1.71 2.90
C ALA A 100 -22.44 -2.53 4.13
N ALA A 101 -23.03 -3.73 4.30
CA ALA A 101 -22.72 -4.65 5.40
C ALA A 101 -21.26 -5.14 5.39
N ARG A 102 -20.58 -5.13 4.23
CA ARG A 102 -19.19 -5.58 4.10
C ARG A 102 -18.17 -4.49 4.45
N LEU A 103 -18.59 -3.22 4.51
CA LEU A 103 -17.67 -2.10 4.72
C LEU A 103 -16.98 -2.15 6.08
N ALA A 104 -17.71 -2.42 7.16
CA ALA A 104 -17.14 -2.45 8.51
C ALA A 104 -16.12 -3.60 8.71
N PRO A 105 -16.41 -4.86 8.31
CA PRO A 105 -15.41 -5.93 8.34
C PRO A 105 -14.16 -5.64 7.48
N ILE A 106 -14.34 -5.04 6.30
CA ILE A 106 -13.22 -4.65 5.43
C ILE A 106 -12.36 -3.57 6.09
N ALA A 107 -13.00 -2.56 6.70
CA ALA A 107 -12.32 -1.49 7.40
C ALA A 107 -11.47 -2.04 8.56
N ALA A 108 -12.05 -2.90 9.40
CA ALA A 108 -11.35 -3.54 10.50
C ALA A 108 -10.13 -4.37 10.03
N ALA A 109 -10.29 -5.17 8.98
CA ALA A 109 -9.18 -5.93 8.41
C ALA A 109 -8.08 -5.03 7.82
N ALA A 110 -8.46 -3.91 7.19
CA ALA A 110 -7.49 -2.94 6.66
C ALA A 110 -6.72 -2.21 7.76
N ASP A 111 -7.37 -1.92 8.88
CA ASP A 111 -6.75 -1.29 10.05
C ASP A 111 -5.77 -2.26 10.72
N ALA A 112 -6.16 -3.52 10.94
CA ALA A 112 -5.27 -4.57 11.47
C ALA A 112 -4.00 -4.76 10.60
N LEU A 113 -4.13 -4.72 9.26
CA LEU A 113 -2.99 -4.77 8.34
C LEU A 113 -2.10 -3.51 8.40
N SER A 114 -2.67 -2.38 8.77
CA SER A 114 -1.96 -1.11 8.90
C SER A 114 -1.20 -0.99 10.21
N GLU A 115 -1.77 -1.47 11.32
CA GLU A 115 -1.18 -1.41 12.66
C GLU A 115 0.04 -2.31 12.79
N GLY A 116 0.04 -3.47 12.12
CA GLY A 116 1.22 -4.34 12.04
C GLY A 116 2.42 -3.73 11.32
N GLY A 117 2.30 -2.52 10.73
CA GLY A 117 3.33 -1.87 9.90
C GLY A 117 3.67 -2.66 8.64
N THR A 118 2.86 -3.66 8.32
CA THR A 118 3.11 -4.66 7.27
C THR A 118 2.83 -4.12 5.89
N ALA A 119 1.89 -3.18 5.76
CA ALA A 119 1.65 -2.47 4.52
C ALA A 119 2.92 -1.74 4.04
N GLN A 120 3.71 -1.19 4.96
CA GLN A 120 4.89 -0.38 4.68
C GLN A 120 6.16 -1.20 4.36
N ARG A 121 6.21 -2.49 4.72
CA ARG A 121 7.43 -3.31 4.65
C ARG A 121 7.60 -4.14 3.36
N GLY A 122 6.86 -3.82 2.30
CA GLY A 122 6.99 -4.45 0.98
C GLY A 122 6.03 -5.62 0.72
N ARG A 123 5.88 -6.01 -0.56
CA ARG A 123 4.82 -6.91 -1.05
C ARG A 123 4.75 -8.25 -0.33
N ALA A 124 5.87 -8.96 -0.19
CA ALA A 124 5.89 -10.30 0.40
C ALA A 124 5.46 -10.28 1.88
N LYS A 125 5.86 -9.26 2.64
CA LYS A 125 5.47 -9.08 4.04
C LYS A 125 3.99 -8.73 4.17
N LEU A 126 3.44 -7.92 3.26
CA LEU A 126 2.01 -7.63 3.20
C LEU A 126 1.19 -8.91 2.92
N LEU A 127 1.58 -9.71 1.92
CA LEU A 127 0.88 -10.96 1.59
C LEU A 127 0.98 -12.01 2.71
N ALA A 128 2.12 -12.10 3.39
CA ALA A 128 2.27 -12.96 4.56
C ALA A 128 1.40 -12.48 5.74
N ALA A 129 1.29 -11.17 5.95
CA ALA A 129 0.41 -10.61 6.98
C ALA A 129 -1.05 -10.88 6.68
N LEU A 130 -1.47 -10.74 5.42
CA LEU A 130 -2.80 -11.09 4.96
C LEU A 130 -3.12 -12.57 5.18
N GLY A 131 -2.16 -13.46 4.87
CA GLY A 131 -2.29 -14.89 5.12
C GLY A 131 -2.47 -15.22 6.60
N ARG A 132 -1.68 -14.59 7.49
CA ARG A 132 -1.81 -14.77 8.95
C ARG A 132 -3.13 -14.21 9.50
N LEU A 133 -3.54 -13.04 9.05
CA LEU A 133 -4.80 -12.43 9.47
C LEU A 133 -6.01 -13.25 8.98
N ALA A 134 -5.87 -13.99 7.88
CA ALA A 134 -6.87 -14.95 7.43
C ALA A 134 -6.91 -16.27 8.23
N ASP A 135 -5.89 -16.56 9.04
CA ASP A 135 -5.90 -17.67 10.01
C ASP A 135 -6.54 -17.26 11.35
N ASP A 136 -6.68 -15.96 11.61
CA ASP A 136 -7.32 -15.41 12.79
C ASP A 136 -8.85 -15.45 12.67
N PRO A 137 -9.59 -16.17 13.54
CA PRO A 137 -11.04 -16.27 13.49
C PRO A 137 -11.76 -14.92 13.54
N GLU A 138 -11.20 -13.93 14.24
CA GLU A 138 -11.83 -12.61 14.39
C GLU A 138 -11.80 -11.80 13.09
N HIS A 139 -10.78 -12.03 12.26
CA HIS A 139 -10.52 -11.23 11.06
C HIS A 139 -10.68 -12.00 9.75
N ALA A 140 -10.84 -13.34 9.79
CA ALA A 140 -10.84 -14.21 8.61
C ALA A 140 -11.86 -13.79 7.55
N ASP A 141 -13.07 -13.43 7.96
CA ASP A 141 -14.12 -13.00 7.04
C ASP A 141 -13.84 -11.60 6.49
N GLY A 142 -13.43 -10.65 7.35
CA GLY A 142 -13.03 -9.30 6.92
C GLY A 142 -11.89 -9.33 5.90
N VAL A 143 -10.90 -10.20 6.09
CA VAL A 143 -9.79 -10.42 5.15
C VAL A 143 -10.28 -10.98 3.81
N ARG A 144 -11.26 -11.89 3.84
CA ARG A 144 -11.88 -12.44 2.62
C ARG A 144 -12.65 -11.39 1.84
N MET A 145 -13.44 -10.57 2.53
CA MET A 145 -14.15 -9.44 1.93
C MET A 145 -13.18 -8.41 1.35
N LEU A 146 -12.09 -8.12 2.06
CA LEU A 146 -11.04 -7.20 1.61
C LEU A 146 -10.35 -7.75 0.36
N ALA A 147 -10.05 -9.04 0.33
CA ALA A 147 -9.51 -9.73 -0.85
C ALA A 147 -10.46 -9.69 -2.05
N ALA A 148 -11.76 -9.91 -1.84
CA ALA A 148 -12.77 -9.82 -2.91
C ALA A 148 -12.81 -8.40 -3.50
N LEU A 149 -12.82 -7.37 -2.64
CA LEU A 149 -12.76 -5.98 -3.05
C LEU A 149 -11.47 -5.66 -3.82
N ALA A 150 -10.32 -6.15 -3.35
CA ALA A 150 -9.03 -5.97 -4.00
C ALA A 150 -9.00 -6.62 -5.41
N ILE A 151 -9.58 -7.81 -5.56
CA ILE A 151 -9.72 -8.52 -6.84
C ILE A 151 -10.65 -7.75 -7.79
N ALA A 152 -11.81 -7.30 -7.32
CA ALA A 152 -12.76 -6.49 -8.07
C ALA A 152 -12.20 -5.11 -8.46
N THR A 153 -11.21 -4.61 -7.71
CA THR A 153 -10.45 -3.40 -8.06
C THR A 153 -9.50 -3.64 -9.24
N VAL A 154 -8.88 -4.82 -9.32
CA VAL A 154 -7.98 -5.18 -10.42
C VAL A 154 -8.73 -5.48 -11.72
N SER A 155 -9.90 -6.12 -11.63
CA SER A 155 -10.72 -6.48 -12.79
C SER A 155 -12.19 -6.26 -12.52
N ARG A 156 -12.86 -5.60 -13.46
CA ARG A 156 -14.29 -5.25 -13.35
C ARG A 156 -15.20 -6.47 -13.49
N HIS A 157 -14.67 -7.58 -13.99
CA HIS A 157 -15.41 -8.83 -14.18
C HIS A 157 -15.72 -9.56 -12.87
N PHE A 158 -15.07 -9.16 -11.77
CA PHE A 158 -15.31 -9.73 -10.46
C PHE A 158 -16.32 -8.90 -9.68
N ASP A 159 -17.20 -9.62 -9.00
CA ASP A 159 -18.13 -9.06 -8.04
C ASP A 159 -17.42 -8.84 -6.70
N PRO A 160 -17.36 -7.60 -6.16
CA PRO A 160 -16.78 -7.33 -4.86
C PRO A 160 -17.56 -7.97 -3.72
N ASN A 161 -18.77 -8.49 -3.95
CA ASN A 161 -19.56 -9.26 -2.97
C ASN A 161 -19.30 -10.79 -3.06
N GLY A 162 -18.64 -11.24 -4.12
CA GLY A 162 -18.34 -12.65 -4.37
C GLY A 162 -17.08 -13.15 -3.66
N ASP A 163 -17.23 -14.18 -2.82
CA ASP A 163 -16.11 -14.71 -2.01
C ASP A 163 -15.26 -15.77 -2.70
N TYR A 164 -15.79 -16.45 -3.72
CA TYR A 164 -15.13 -17.59 -4.36
C TYR A 164 -13.67 -17.31 -4.82
N PRO A 165 -13.39 -16.27 -5.63
CA PRO A 165 -12.02 -15.98 -6.05
C PRO A 165 -11.13 -15.52 -4.89
N ALA A 166 -11.69 -14.83 -3.90
CA ALA A 166 -10.98 -14.37 -2.72
C ALA A 166 -10.55 -15.55 -1.82
N SER A 167 -11.43 -16.54 -1.63
CA SER A 167 -11.13 -17.75 -0.86
C SER A 167 -10.00 -18.57 -1.48
N LEU A 168 -9.98 -18.75 -2.80
CA LEU A 168 -8.88 -19.44 -3.49
C LEU A 168 -7.56 -18.70 -3.32
N TRP A 169 -7.60 -17.38 -3.46
CA TRP A 169 -6.43 -16.53 -3.33
C TRP A 169 -5.84 -16.57 -1.91
N ILE A 170 -6.68 -16.38 -0.89
CA ILE A 170 -6.30 -16.45 0.51
C ILE A 170 -5.82 -17.86 0.89
N GLY A 171 -6.50 -18.90 0.40
CA GLY A 171 -6.08 -20.29 0.61
C GLY A 171 -4.67 -20.54 0.09
N GLY A 172 -4.35 -20.02 -1.10
CA GLY A 172 -2.99 -20.06 -1.66
C GLY A 172 -1.96 -19.31 -0.80
N LEU A 173 -2.31 -18.14 -0.28
CA LEU A 173 -1.42 -17.37 0.61
C LEU A 173 -1.18 -18.06 1.95
N ARG A 174 -2.22 -18.63 2.57
CA ARG A 174 -2.12 -19.43 3.81
C ARG A 174 -1.22 -20.64 3.61
N HIS A 175 -1.34 -21.31 2.47
CA HIS A 175 -0.50 -22.45 2.12
C HIS A 175 0.99 -22.07 1.96
N LEU A 176 1.27 -20.94 1.31
CA LEU A 176 2.64 -20.42 1.17
C LEU A 176 3.23 -20.01 2.52
N GLY A 177 2.43 -19.31 3.35
CA GLY A 177 2.81 -18.89 4.70
C GLY A 177 3.16 -20.07 5.61
N ARG A 178 2.34 -21.13 5.62
CA ARG A 178 2.59 -22.36 6.40
C ARG A 178 3.87 -23.09 5.99
N ARG A 179 4.29 -22.97 4.73
CA ARG A 179 5.54 -23.58 4.22
C ARG A 179 6.78 -22.71 4.39
N GLY A 180 6.64 -21.54 5.03
CA GLY A 180 7.73 -20.56 5.16
C GLY A 180 8.21 -20.02 3.80
N ARG A 181 7.42 -20.17 2.73
CA ARG A 181 7.80 -19.76 1.39
C ARG A 181 7.28 -18.34 1.12
N PRO A 182 8.17 -17.39 0.80
CA PRO A 182 7.75 -16.06 0.38
C PRO A 182 6.91 -16.14 -0.90
N ALA A 183 5.84 -15.34 -0.94
CA ALA A 183 4.95 -15.26 -2.08
C ALA A 183 5.64 -14.45 -3.21
N HIS A 184 6.41 -15.16 -4.04
CA HIS A 184 7.09 -14.59 -5.22
C HIS A 184 6.25 -14.78 -6.47
N PRO A 185 6.36 -13.86 -7.46
CA PRO A 185 5.87 -14.12 -8.81
C PRO A 185 6.56 -15.35 -9.37
N ILE A 186 5.80 -16.20 -10.05
CA ILE A 186 6.33 -17.39 -10.70
C ILE A 186 7.18 -16.96 -11.92
N PRO A 187 8.51 -17.22 -11.97
CA PRO A 187 9.40 -16.66 -13.01
C PRO A 187 9.24 -17.28 -14.41
N HIS A 188 8.72 -18.50 -14.52
CA HIS A 188 8.83 -19.30 -15.75
C HIS A 188 7.78 -19.01 -16.84
N LEU A 189 7.09 -17.87 -16.80
CA LEU A 189 6.19 -17.41 -17.87
C LEU A 189 6.72 -16.19 -18.64
N GLU A 190 7.95 -15.75 -18.40
CA GLU A 190 8.58 -14.66 -19.15
C GLU A 190 9.33 -15.12 -20.41
N ALA A 191 9.62 -16.42 -20.56
CA ALA A 191 10.39 -16.95 -21.68
C ALA A 191 9.58 -17.27 -22.96
N ARG A 192 8.32 -16.83 -23.05
CA ARG A 192 7.49 -16.96 -24.26
C ARG A 192 6.82 -15.62 -24.60
N ARG A 193 7.62 -14.67 -25.04
CA ARG A 193 7.18 -13.56 -25.89
C ARG A 193 8.16 -13.40 -27.03
#